data_AF-A0AAJ3MZR7-F1
#
_entry.id   AF-A0AAJ3MZR7-F1
#
_cell.length_a   1.000
_cell.length_b   1.000
_cell.length_c   1.000
_cell.angle_alpha   90.00
_cell.angle_beta   90.00
_cell.angle_gamma   90.00
#
_symmetry.space_group_name_H-M   'P 1'
#
loop_
_entity.id
_entity.type
_entity.pdbx_description
1 polymer ?
#
loop_
_entity_poly.entity_id
_entity_poly.type
_entity_poly.pdbx_seq_one_letter_code
_entity_poly.pdbx_strand_id
1 'polypeptide(L)'
;MEHGIIIRGTLLGYKSSEYTNRETGEVRYRHVMGIGVSTINEFGSKNEEVQKISISQNDFNNGLITKIDELKLKDVEIHVNLSAWEVGGRYGYSISYASQYGIQPVK
;
A
#
# COMPACT_ATOMS: atom_id res chain seq x y z
N MET A 1 0.44 -21.36 -9.71
CA MET A 1 0.98 -20.58 -8.58
C MET A 1 1.27 -19.19 -9.12
N GLU A 2 0.36 -18.23 -8.93
CA GLU A 2 0.62 -16.84 -9.31
C GLU A 2 1.35 -16.15 -8.16
N HIS A 3 2.68 -16.14 -8.24
CA HIS A 3 3.54 -15.46 -7.28
C HIS A 3 3.42 -13.94 -7.46
N GLY A 4 2.58 -13.30 -6.66
CA GLY A 4 2.56 -11.85 -6.50
C GLY A 4 3.77 -11.36 -5.70
N ILE A 5 4.04 -10.06 -5.77
CA ILE A 5 5.06 -9.41 -4.93
C ILE A 5 4.46 -9.25 -3.53
N ILE A 6 5.25 -9.57 -2.51
CA ILE A 6 4.85 -9.46 -1.11
C ILE A 6 5.68 -8.36 -0.46
N ILE A 7 5.01 -7.44 0.23
CA ILE A 7 5.67 -6.47 1.11
C ILE A 7 5.44 -6.93 2.55
N ARG A 8 6.53 -7.06 3.29
CA ARG A 8 6.53 -7.42 4.71
C ARG A 8 7.01 -6.25 5.55
N GLY A 9 6.31 -5.98 6.64
CA GLY A 9 6.65 -4.89 7.55
C GLY A 9 5.52 -4.59 8.54
N THR A 10 5.68 -3.51 9.29
CA THR A 10 4.71 -3.10 10.31
C THR A 10 3.56 -2.33 9.66
N LEU A 11 2.32 -2.79 9.83
CA LEU A 11 1.14 -2.11 9.27
C LEU A 11 0.86 -0.80 10.02
N LEU A 12 0.97 0.34 9.35
CA LEU A 12 0.82 1.65 9.99
C LEU A 12 -0.63 2.17 9.98
N GLY A 13 -1.45 1.62 9.08
CA GLY A 13 -2.86 2.00 8.89
C GLY A 13 -3.13 2.47 7.46
N TYR A 14 -4.17 3.29 7.30
CA TYR A 14 -4.57 3.85 6.02
C TYR A 14 -4.83 5.36 6.11
N LYS A 15 -4.81 6.01 4.95
CA LYS A 15 -5.24 7.40 4.77
C LYS A 15 -6.07 7.51 3.49
N SER A 16 -7.14 8.29 3.57
CA SER A 16 -7.95 8.71 2.44
C SER A 16 -7.71 10.20 2.18
N SER A 17 -7.53 10.58 0.92
CA SER A 17 -7.42 11.98 0.50
C SER A 17 -8.33 12.24 -0.68
N GLU A 18 -9.10 13.31 -0.58
CA GLU A 18 -9.90 13.83 -1.69
C GLU A 18 -9.00 14.54 -2.71
N TYR A 19 -9.33 14.41 -3.99
CA TYR A 19 -8.74 15.21 -5.06
C TYR A 19 -9.78 15.48 -6.15
N THR A 20 -9.74 16.68 -6.72
CA THR A 20 -10.59 17.04 -7.86
C THR A 20 -9.85 16.74 -9.15
N ASN A 21 -10.48 16.01 -10.06
CA ASN A 21 -10.00 15.88 -11.42
C ASN A 21 -10.07 17.26 -12.09
N ARG A 22 -8.93 17.81 -12.51
CA ARG A 22 -8.85 19.14 -13.10
C ARG A 22 -9.54 19.24 -14.46
N GLU A 23 -9.71 18.13 -15.16
CA GLU A 23 -10.31 18.10 -16.50
C GLU A 23 -11.83 17.94 -16.42
N THR A 24 -12.32 17.08 -15.52
CA THR A 24 -13.75 16.76 -15.41
C THR A 24 -14.48 17.50 -14.29
N GLY A 25 -13.74 18.12 -13.36
CA GLY A 25 -14.31 18.71 -12.13
C GLY A 25 -14.80 17.69 -11.10
N GLU A 26 -14.67 16.39 -11.38
CA GLU A 26 -15.14 15.31 -10.52
C GLU A 26 -14.28 15.19 -9.25
N VAL A 27 -14.94 15.15 -8.10
CA VAL A 27 -14.30 14.86 -6.81
C VAL A 27 -14.09 13.35 -6.69
N ARG A 28 -12.83 12.94 -6.52
CA ARG A 28 -12.44 11.53 -6.35
C ARG A 28 -11.69 11.34 -5.04
N TYR A 29 -11.72 10.13 -4.52
CA TYR A 29 -10.92 9.76 -3.35
C TYR A 29 -9.72 8.91 -3.77
N ARG A 30 -8.63 9.07 -3.04
CA ARG A 30 -7.45 8.21 -3.11
C ARG A 30 -7.24 7.56 -1.75
N HIS A 31 -7.16 6.24 -1.74
CA HIS A 31 -6.95 5.45 -0.54
C HIS A 31 -5.56 4.83 -0.57
N VAL A 32 -4.81 4.98 0.52
CA VAL A 32 -3.44 4.49 0.63
C VAL A 32 -3.26 3.81 1.97
N MET A 33 -2.66 2.61 1.95
CA MET A 33 -2.16 1.90 3.11
C MET A 33 -0.68 2.19 3.30
N GLY A 34 -0.24 2.37 4.55
CA GLY A 34 1.17 2.53 4.90
C GLY A 34 1.72 1.27 5.56
N ILE A 35 2.88 0.80 5.09
CA ILE A 35 3.65 -0.26 5.74
C ILE A 35 5.07 0.25 6.04
N GLY A 36 5.50 0.13 7.29
CA GLY A 36 6.85 0.45 7.73
C GLY A 36 7.77 -0.73 7.43
N VAL A 37 8.73 -0.53 6.52
CA VAL A 37 9.72 -1.53 6.14
C VAL A 37 11.03 -1.16 6.80
N SER A 38 11.51 -2.07 7.66
CA SER A 38 12.82 -1.90 8.30
C SER A 38 13.93 -2.31 7.34
N THR A 39 14.86 -1.40 7.08
CA THR A 39 16.07 -1.66 6.29
C THR A 39 17.30 -1.50 7.17
N ILE A 40 18.33 -2.32 6.94
CA ILE A 40 19.63 -2.17 7.58
C ILE A 40 20.53 -1.47 6.57
N ASN A 41 21.11 -0.32 6.95
CA ASN A 41 22.04 0.38 6.07
C ASN A 41 23.41 -0.33 6.04
N GLU A 42 24.31 0.13 5.15
CA GLU A 42 25.64 -0.45 4.96
C GLU A 42 26.54 -0.39 6.22
N PHE A 43 26.13 0.39 7.23
CA PHE A 43 26.83 0.57 8.50
C PHE A 43 26.15 -0.15 9.68
N GLY A 44 25.15 -0.99 9.41
CA GLY A 44 24.44 -1.78 10.42
C GLY A 44 23.38 -1.01 11.23
N SER A 45 23.06 0.23 10.87
CA SER A 45 21.98 0.99 11.51
C SER A 45 20.62 0.63 10.92
N LYS A 46 19.60 0.56 11.77
CA LYS A 46 18.21 0.30 11.35
C LYS A 46 17.54 1.60 10.92
N ASN A 47 17.09 1.65 9.66
CA ASN A 47 16.19 2.68 9.13
C ASN A 47 14.79 2.09 8.94
N GLU A 48 13.78 2.93 8.99
CA GLU A 48 12.40 2.56 8.66
C GLU A 48 11.90 3.44 7.53
N GLU A 49 11.49 2.82 6.44
CA GLU A 49 10.91 3.49 5.29
C GLU A 49 9.42 3.16 5.21
N VAL A 50 8.60 4.19 4.96
CA VAL A 50 7.16 4.00 4.80
C VAL A 50 6.84 3.74 3.34
N GLN A 51 6.53 2.48 3.02
CA GLN A 51 6.03 2.11 1.71
C GLN A 51 4.53 2.37 1.64
N LYS A 52 4.11 3.06 0.58
CA LYS A 52 2.71 3.39 0.32
C LYS A 52 2.13 2.40 -0.70
N ILE A 53 1.01 1.79 -0.35
CA ILE A 53 0.27 0.84 -1.18
C ILE A 53 -1.08 1.47 -1.52
N SER A 54 -1.37 1.65 -2.81
CA SER A 54 -2.64 2.21 -3.26
C SER A 54 -3.75 1.18 -3.12
N ILE A 55 -4.92 1.60 -2.66
CA ILE A 55 -6.12 0.75 -2.56
C ILE A 55 -7.12 1.23 -3.61
N SER A 56 -7.65 0.32 -4.41
CA SER A 56 -8.69 0.66 -5.38
C SER A 56 -9.99 1.05 -4.66
N GLN A 57 -10.85 1.81 -5.33
CA GLN A 57 -12.15 2.20 -4.75
C GLN A 57 -13.03 0.99 -4.42
N ASN A 58 -12.97 -0.05 -5.24
CA ASN A 58 -13.77 -1.26 -5.05
C ASN A 58 -13.26 -2.10 -3.87
N ASP A 59 -11.95 -2.06 -3.60
CA ASP A 59 -11.34 -2.80 -2.50
C ASP A 59 -11.43 -2.05 -1.15
N PHE A 60 -11.60 -0.72 -1.18
CA PHE A 60 -11.72 0.10 0.02
C PHE A 60 -13.11 0.00 0.66
N ASN A 61 -13.33 -1.08 1.41
CA ASN A 61 -14.59 -1.37 2.10
C ASN A 61 -14.40 -1.56 3.61
N ASN A 62 -15.52 -1.63 4.36
CA ASN A 62 -15.52 -1.78 5.81
C ASN A 62 -14.75 -3.03 6.28
N GLY A 63 -14.82 -4.14 5.54
CA GLY A 63 -14.09 -5.37 5.89
C GLY A 63 -12.58 -5.17 5.85
N LEU A 64 -12.07 -4.50 4.81
CA LEU A 64 -10.66 -4.14 4.73
C LEU A 64 -10.26 -3.14 5.82
N ILE A 65 -11.08 -2.12 6.09
CA ILE A 65 -10.82 -1.12 7.13
C ILE A 65 -10.69 -1.79 8.50
N THR A 66 -11.68 -2.62 8.89
CA THR A 66 -11.65 -3.37 10.15
C THR A 66 -10.40 -4.24 10.24
N LYS A 67 -10.05 -4.92 9.14
CA LYS A 67 -8.84 -5.75 9.09
C LYS A 67 -7.56 -4.95 9.29
N ILE A 68 -7.47 -3.76 8.70
CA ILE A 68 -6.31 -2.85 8.89
C ILE A 68 -6.23 -2.40 10.34
N ASP A 69 -7.35 -2.01 10.94
CA ASP A 69 -7.39 -1.51 12.32
C ASP A 69 -7.03 -2.61 13.33
N GLU A 70 -7.49 -3.85 13.11
CA GLU A 70 -7.12 -5.02 13.92
C GLU A 70 -5.63 -5.38 13.85
N LEU A 71 -5.01 -5.15 12.70
CA LEU A 71 -3.62 -5.50 12.42
C LEU A 71 -2.66 -4.31 12.54
N LYS A 72 -3.16 -3.13 12.91
CA LYS A 72 -2.35 -1.93 13.06
C LYS A 72 -1.24 -2.14 14.09
N LEU A 73 -0.05 -1.65 13.76
CA LEU A 73 1.20 -1.80 14.51
C LEU A 73 1.69 -3.25 14.66
N LYS A 74 1.12 -4.20 13.91
CA LYS A 74 1.62 -5.59 13.84
C LYS A 74 2.40 -5.79 12.55
N ASP A 75 3.32 -6.74 12.58
CA ASP A 75 4.02 -7.18 11.38
C ASP A 75 3.09 -8.03 10.52
N VAL A 76 3.00 -7.66 9.24
CA VAL A 76 2.11 -8.28 8.26
C VAL A 76 2.83 -8.53 6.94
N GLU A 77 2.28 -9.43 6.16
CA GLU A 77 2.58 -9.66 4.76
C GLU A 77 1.39 -9.21 3.92
N ILE A 78 1.68 -8.38 2.91
CA ILE A 78 0.68 -7.80 2.01
C ILE A 78 1.08 -8.12 0.59
N HIS A 79 0.18 -8.79 -0.13
CA HIS A 79 0.35 -9.00 -1.56
C HIS A 79 0.00 -7.73 -2.32
N VAL A 80 0.83 -7.41 -3.31
CA VAL A 80 0.70 -6.22 -4.13
C VAL A 80 0.86 -6.53 -5.60
N ASN A 81 0.20 -5.71 -6.42
CA ASN A 81 0.44 -5.63 -7.84
C ASN A 81 1.37 -4.44 -8.11
N LEU A 82 2.40 -4.67 -8.92
CA LEU A 82 3.24 -3.61 -9.47
C LEU A 82 2.77 -3.25 -10.88
N SER A 83 2.68 -1.95 -11.15
CA SER A 83 2.40 -1.44 -12.48
C SER A 83 3.43 -0.37 -12.84
N ALA A 84 4.16 -0.58 -13.92
CA ALA A 84 5.04 0.43 -14.48
C ALA A 84 4.20 1.53 -15.15
N TRP A 85 4.66 2.78 -15.07
CA TRP A 85 4.03 3.91 -15.74
C TRP A 85 5.09 4.86 -16.30
N GLU A 86 4.69 5.58 -17.35
CA GLU A 86 5.45 6.68 -17.93
C GLU A 86 4.52 7.88 -18.11
N VAL A 87 4.91 9.05 -17.59
CA VAL A 87 4.17 10.31 -17.80
C VAL A 87 5.15 11.44 -18.05
N GLY A 88 5.08 12.06 -19.22
CA GLY A 88 5.92 13.21 -19.58
C GLY A 88 7.43 12.91 -19.52
N GLY A 89 7.84 11.71 -19.96
CA GLY A 89 9.23 11.25 -19.92
C GLY A 89 9.75 10.83 -18.55
N ARG A 90 8.89 10.78 -17.53
CA ARG A 90 9.21 10.22 -16.20
C ARG A 90 8.70 8.80 -16.09
N TYR A 91 9.54 7.90 -15.58
CA TYR A 91 9.21 6.50 -15.34
C TYR A 91 9.05 6.22 -13.85
N GLY A 92 8.18 5.27 -13.52
CA GLY A 92 8.06 4.80 -12.16
C GLY A 92 7.23 3.52 -12.05
N TYR A 93 7.07 3.07 -10.81
CA TYR A 93 6.21 1.97 -10.45
C TYR A 93 5.12 2.44 -9.49
N SER A 94 3.92 1.90 -9.67
CA SER A 94 2.83 2.02 -8.70
C SER A 94 2.66 0.69 -8.00
N ILE A 95 2.49 0.76 -6.68
CA ILE A 95 2.19 -0.40 -5.84
C ILE A 95 0.72 -0.33 -5.47
N SER A 96 -0.03 -1.38 -5.75
CA SER A 96 -1.45 -1.48 -5.45
C SER A 96 -1.79 -2.76 -4.69
N TYR A 97 -2.78 -2.69 -3.81
CA TYR A 97 -3.23 -3.79 -2.98
C TYR A 97 -3.87 -4.90 -3.84
N ALA A 98 -3.49 -6.15 -3.60
CA ALA A 98 -4.08 -7.32 -4.24
C ALA A 98 -5.10 -7.98 -3.28
N SER A 99 -6.36 -7.57 -3.39
CA SER A 99 -7.42 -7.93 -2.43
C SER A 99 -7.72 -9.42 -2.33
N GLN A 100 -7.46 -10.20 -3.38
CA GLN A 100 -7.70 -11.64 -3.41
C GLN A 100 -6.82 -12.44 -2.43
N TYR A 101 -5.71 -11.86 -1.95
CA TYR A 101 -4.77 -12.53 -1.04
C TYR A 101 -4.86 -12.04 0.41
N GLY A 102 -5.56 -10.92 0.66
CA GLY A 102 -5.76 -10.38 1.99
C GLY A 102 -4.51 -9.75 2.62
N ILE A 103 -4.61 -9.44 3.92
CA ILE A 103 -3.48 -9.03 4.78
C ILE A 103 -3.25 -10.17 5.77
N GLN A 104 -2.04 -10.70 5.81
CA GLN A 104 -1.70 -11.84 6.66
C GLN A 104 -0.77 -11.40 7.79
N PRO A 105 -1.04 -11.77 9.05
CA PRO A 105 -0.08 -11.52 10.13
C PRO A 105 1.16 -12.38 9.91
N VAL A 106 2.32 -11.79 10.19
CA VAL A 106 3.57 -12.53 10.28
C VAL A 106 3.54 -13.36 11.57
N LYS A 107 3.84 -14.67 11.44
CA LYS A 107 4.01 -15.57 12.59
C LYS A 107 5.41 -15.49 13.19
#